data_AF-A0A0K6GH05-F1
#
_entry.id   AF-A0A0K6GH05-F1
#
_cell.length_a   1.000
_cell.length_b   1.000
_cell.length_c   1.000
_cell.angle_alpha   90.00
_cell.angle_beta   90.00
_cell.angle_gamma   90.00
#
_symmetry.space_group_name_H-M   'P 1'
#
loop_
_entity.id
_entity.type
_entity.pdbx_description
1 polymer ?
#
loop_
_entity_poly.entity_id
_entity_poly.type
_entity_poly.pdbx_seq_one_letter_code
_entity_poly.pdbx_strand_id
1 'polypeptide(L)'
;MPSPIFTRPYIPNKGVEYKDQLNIWSDRMNIKHVVFVTVPTNIRDGNGHLQFQAIPKFPSVVGDSNGRRWYDDAAMFELNDPTVFGWGTSKKQAEEMAAAALLSSGRYCYI
;
A
#
# COMPACT_ATOMS: atom_id res chain seq x y z
N MET A 1 -0.87 -27.74 -13.48
CA MET A 1 0.45 -27.20 -13.06
C MET A 1 0.20 -25.84 -12.42
N PRO A 2 0.59 -25.58 -11.17
CA PRO A 2 0.43 -24.25 -10.60
C PRO A 2 1.48 -23.30 -11.21
N SER A 3 1.01 -22.21 -11.78
CA SER A 3 1.83 -21.14 -12.38
C SER A 3 2.71 -20.48 -11.31
N PRO A 4 3.95 -20.08 -11.62
CA PRO A 4 4.80 -19.38 -10.67
C PRO A 4 4.19 -18.02 -10.33
N ILE A 5 3.97 -17.80 -9.03
CA ILE A 5 3.62 -16.50 -8.43
C ILE A 5 4.73 -15.52 -8.83
N PHE A 6 4.37 -14.39 -9.45
CA PHE A 6 5.32 -13.41 -9.96
C PHE A 6 6.21 -12.86 -8.82
N THR A 7 7.43 -13.36 -8.71
CA THR A 7 8.46 -13.03 -7.70
C THR A 7 9.44 -11.95 -8.18
N ARG A 8 9.04 -11.06 -9.08
CA ARG A 8 9.94 -9.94 -9.46
C ARG A 8 9.72 -8.78 -8.50
N PRO A 9 10.71 -8.41 -7.66
CA PRO A 9 10.63 -7.18 -6.90
C PRO A 9 10.39 -6.04 -7.90
N TYR A 10 9.31 -5.31 -7.69
CA TYR A 10 9.04 -4.11 -8.47
C TYR A 10 10.21 -3.16 -8.22
N ILE A 11 10.81 -2.62 -9.29
CA ILE A 11 11.87 -1.61 -9.17
C ILE A 11 11.19 -0.25 -9.33
N PRO A 12 10.86 0.45 -8.23
CA PRO A 12 10.22 1.75 -8.30
C PRO A 12 11.01 2.73 -9.18
N ASN A 13 10.37 3.32 -10.18
CA ASN A 13 10.97 4.42 -10.91
C ASN A 13 10.82 5.69 -10.07
N LYS A 14 11.94 6.24 -9.59
CA LYS A 14 11.98 7.44 -8.74
C LYS A 14 11.46 8.71 -9.43
N GLY A 15 11.24 8.67 -10.75
CA GLY A 15 10.67 9.77 -11.53
C GLY A 15 9.14 9.78 -11.63
N VAL A 16 8.45 8.78 -11.07
CA VAL A 16 6.98 8.65 -11.12
C VAL A 16 6.46 8.48 -9.69
N GLU A 17 5.28 9.01 -9.39
CA GLU A 17 4.62 8.84 -8.09
C GLU A 17 4.43 7.32 -7.80
N TYR A 18 4.92 6.87 -6.65
CA TYR A 18 4.88 5.47 -6.22
C TYR A 18 3.45 4.97 -6.03
N LYS A 19 2.52 5.87 -5.68
CA LYS A 19 1.09 5.54 -5.63
C LYS A 19 0.54 5.16 -7.00
N ASP A 20 0.91 5.89 -8.05
CA ASP A 20 0.48 5.57 -9.42
C ASP A 20 1.04 4.23 -9.87
N GLN A 21 2.30 3.96 -9.54
CA GLN A 21 2.94 2.68 -9.78
C GLN A 21 2.23 1.52 -9.07
N LEU A 22 1.80 1.75 -7.82
CA LEU A 22 1.02 0.79 -7.05
C LEU A 22 -0.37 0.58 -7.67
N ASN A 23 -1.06 1.63 -8.11
CA ASN A 23 -2.36 1.53 -8.77
C ASN A 23 -2.26 0.75 -10.09
N ILE A 24 -1.25 1.03 -10.92
CA ILE A 24 -0.99 0.28 -12.16
C ILE A 24 -0.76 -1.20 -11.86
N TRP A 25 -0.01 -1.51 -10.80
CA TRP A 25 0.21 -2.88 -10.39
C TRP A 25 -1.07 -3.55 -9.89
N SER A 26 -1.88 -2.83 -9.10
CA SER A 26 -3.20 -3.28 -8.64
C SER A 26 -4.14 -3.60 -9.80
N ASP A 27 -4.20 -2.72 -10.81
CA ASP A 27 -5.00 -2.92 -12.02
C ASP A 27 -4.56 -4.17 -12.79
N ARG A 28 -3.25 -4.38 -12.93
CA ARG A 28 -2.70 -5.58 -13.59
C ARG A 28 -3.05 -6.88 -12.87
N MET A 29 -3.11 -6.83 -11.54
CA MET A 29 -3.48 -7.98 -10.71
C MET A 29 -5.00 -8.13 -10.51
N ASN A 30 -5.81 -7.25 -11.12
CA ASN A 30 -7.26 -7.18 -10.94
C ASN A 30 -7.65 -7.10 -9.44
N ILE A 31 -6.88 -6.32 -8.69
CA ILE A 31 -7.17 -6.00 -7.29
C ILE A 31 -7.57 -4.54 -7.17
N LYS A 32 -8.40 -4.24 -6.16
CA LYS A 32 -8.77 -2.85 -5.90
C LYS A 32 -7.56 -2.04 -5.39
N HIS A 33 -7.55 -0.75 -5.70
CA HIS A 33 -6.46 0.15 -5.34
C HIS A 33 -6.27 0.24 -3.82
N VAL A 34 -5.01 0.35 -3.42
CA VAL A 34 -4.61 0.51 -2.03
C VAL A 34 -4.87 1.95 -1.61
N VAL A 35 -5.56 2.11 -0.49
CA VAL A 35 -5.81 3.43 0.10
C VAL A 35 -4.78 3.67 1.19
N PHE A 36 -4.54 4.93 1.58
CA PHE A 36 -3.63 5.24 2.67
C PHE A 36 -4.35 6.08 3.71
N VAL A 37 -4.23 5.69 4.98
CA VAL A 37 -4.68 6.48 6.11
C VAL A 37 -3.50 7.27 6.63
N THR A 38 -3.60 8.59 6.55
CA THR A 38 -2.50 9.47 6.92
C THR A 38 -2.86 10.25 8.17
N VAL A 39 -2.13 9.97 9.26
CA VAL A 39 -2.33 10.59 10.57
C VAL A 39 -1.17 11.53 10.89
N PRO A 40 -1.44 12.75 11.41
CA PRO A 40 -0.40 13.58 11.99
C PRO A 40 0.13 12.91 13.25
N THR A 41 1.45 12.90 13.41
CA THR A 41 2.09 12.35 14.60
C THR A 41 2.62 13.48 15.47
N ASN A 42 2.85 13.18 16.75
CA ASN A 42 3.56 14.08 17.66
C ASN A 42 5.09 14.01 17.49
N ILE A 43 5.57 13.25 16.49
CA ILE A 43 6.98 13.06 16.20
C ILE A 43 7.44 14.19 15.28
N ARG A 44 8.63 14.73 15.57
CA ARG A 44 9.26 15.75 14.73
C ARG A 44 10.47 15.17 14.01
N ASP A 45 10.73 15.66 12.80
CA ASP A 45 11.97 15.36 12.08
C ASP A 45 13.19 16.06 12.74
N GLY A 46 14.38 15.79 12.22
CA GLY A 46 15.62 16.43 12.70
C GLY A 46 15.66 17.95 12.53
N ASN A 47 14.73 18.52 11.76
CA ASN A 47 14.58 19.95 11.53
C ASN A 47 13.43 20.57 12.38
N GLY A 48 12.77 19.77 13.22
CA GLY A 48 11.69 20.20 14.10
C GLY A 48 10.29 20.24 13.46
N HIS A 49 10.12 19.77 12.22
CA HIS A 49 8.82 19.70 11.55
C HIS A 49 8.02 18.48 12.03
N LEU A 50 6.71 18.66 12.23
CA LEU A 50 5.80 17.55 12.54
C LEU A 50 5.75 16.55 11.38
N GLN A 51 5.82 15.26 11.72
CA GLN A 51 5.73 14.19 10.75
C GLN A 51 4.31 13.64 10.63
N PHE A 52 3.96 13.26 9.41
CA PHE A 52 2.80 12.45 9.08
C PHE A 52 3.24 11.00 8.92
N GLN A 53 2.39 10.11 9.41
CA GLN A 53 2.51 8.68 9.20
C GLN A 53 1.38 8.24 8.28
N ALA A 54 1.72 7.52 7.21
CA ALA A 54 0.78 6.90 6.30
C ALA A 54 0.77 5.39 6.49
N ILE A 55 -0.41 4.83 6.71
CA ILE A 55 -0.67 3.41 6.89
C ILE A 55 -1.44 2.91 5.67
N PRO A 56 -0.92 1.92 4.93
CA PRO A 56 -1.65 1.31 3.82
C PRO A 56 -2.94 0.62 4.29
N LYS A 57 -4.03 0.80 3.56
CA LYS A 57 -5.33 0.13 3.71
C LYS A 57 -5.60 -0.74 2.51
N PHE A 58 -5.82 -2.02 2.79
CA PHE A 58 -6.05 -3.03 1.78
C PHE A 58 -7.56 -3.29 1.64
N PRO A 59 -8.04 -3.47 0.40
CA PRO A 59 -9.40 -3.94 0.17
C PRO A 59 -9.54 -5.39 0.66
N SER A 60 -10.61 -5.68 1.39
CA SER A 60 -10.91 -7.05 1.80
C SER A 60 -11.71 -7.76 0.71
N VAL A 61 -11.41 -9.04 0.52
CA VAL A 61 -12.16 -9.91 -0.39
C VAL A 61 -13.17 -10.68 0.43
N VAL A 62 -14.45 -10.44 0.16
CA VAL A 62 -15.57 -11.20 0.74
C VAL A 62 -15.99 -12.25 -0.27
N GLY A 63 -16.29 -13.45 0.23
CA GLY A 63 -16.79 -14.55 -0.58
C GLY A 63 -18.13 -15.07 -0.05
N ASP A 64 -19.00 -15.51 -0.95
CA ASP A 64 -20.18 -16.28 -0.58
C ASP A 64 -19.87 -17.79 -0.49
N SER A 65 -20.82 -18.57 0.04
CA SER A 65 -20.75 -20.03 0.09
C SER A 65 -20.71 -20.69 -1.28
N ASN A 66 -21.01 -19.95 -2.35
CA ASN A 66 -21.01 -20.42 -3.73
C ASN A 66 -19.70 -20.13 -4.47
N GLY A 67 -18.69 -19.57 -3.77
CA GLY A 67 -17.37 -19.31 -4.33
C GLY A 67 -17.26 -18.00 -5.13
N ARG A 68 -18.29 -17.16 -5.15
CA ARG A 68 -18.19 -15.81 -5.73
C ARG A 68 -17.42 -14.93 -4.77
N ARG A 69 -16.44 -14.19 -5.29
CA ARG A 69 -15.61 -13.26 -4.53
C ARG A 69 -15.75 -11.85 -5.08
N TRP A 70 -15.87 -10.87 -4.20
CA TRP A 70 -15.87 -9.45 -4.56
C TRP A 70 -15.10 -8.65 -3.51
N TYR A 71 -14.65 -7.45 -3.89
CA TYR A 71 -14.05 -6.52 -2.95
C TYR A 71 -15.15 -5.80 -2.17
N ASP A 72 -15.00 -5.76 -0.85
CA ASP A 72 -15.85 -4.98 0.02
C ASP A 72 -15.10 -3.71 0.48
N ASP A 73 -15.60 -2.56 0.03
CA ASP A 73 -15.06 -1.25 0.35
C ASP A 73 -15.28 -0.85 1.80
N ALA A 74 -16.34 -1.39 2.42
CA ALA A 74 -16.63 -1.15 3.82
C ALA A 74 -15.71 -1.97 4.73
N ALA A 75 -15.15 -3.08 4.23
CA ALA A 75 -14.30 -4.00 4.98
C ALA A 75 -12.79 -3.80 4.74
N MET A 76 -12.34 -2.58 4.40
CA MET A 76 -10.90 -2.32 4.27
C MET A 76 -10.16 -2.51 5.59
N PHE A 77 -8.98 -3.16 5.55
CA PHE A 77 -8.14 -3.39 6.72
C PHE A 77 -6.84 -2.60 6.63
N GLU A 78 -6.41 -2.04 7.77
CA GLU A 78 -5.12 -1.36 7.90
C GLU A 78 -4.01 -2.39 7.99
N LEU A 79 -3.01 -2.27 7.12
CA LEU A 79 -1.82 -3.09 7.21
C LEU A 79 -0.95 -2.55 8.35
N ASN A 80 -1.13 -3.11 9.54
CA ASN A 80 -0.40 -2.73 10.74
C ASN A 80 1.02 -3.35 10.76
N ASP A 81 1.81 -3.12 9.71
CA ASP A 81 3.20 -3.53 9.63
C ASP A 81 4.12 -2.30 9.57
N PRO A 82 4.94 -2.04 10.61
CA PRO A 82 5.83 -0.89 10.67
C PRO A 82 6.84 -0.78 9.53
N THR A 83 7.16 -1.89 8.86
CA THR A 83 8.14 -1.92 7.76
C THR A 83 7.64 -1.28 6.48
N VAL A 84 6.32 -1.07 6.35
CA VAL A 84 5.69 -0.41 5.20
C VAL A 84 5.00 0.90 5.56
N PHE A 85 5.16 1.37 6.80
CA PHE A 85 4.69 2.69 7.16
C PHE A 85 5.48 3.76 6.43
N GLY A 86 4.76 4.71 5.84
CA GLY A 86 5.35 5.86 5.20
C GLY A 86 5.46 7.03 6.15
N TRP A 87 6.60 7.71 6.12
CA TRP A 87 6.86 8.89 6.94
C TRP A 87 7.16 10.07 6.04
N GLY A 88 6.62 11.24 6.36
CA GLY A 88 6.85 12.46 5.60
C GLY A 88 6.47 13.71 6.35
N THR A 89 6.97 14.87 5.93
CA THR A 89 6.59 16.17 6.48
C THR A 89 5.27 16.69 5.91
N SER A 90 4.68 15.97 4.95
CA SER A 90 3.36 16.22 4.40
C SER A 90 2.61 14.91 4.20
N LYS A 91 1.27 14.99 4.09
CA LYS A 91 0.45 13.81 3.83
C LYS A 91 0.86 13.08 2.55
N LYS A 92 1.00 13.83 1.45
CA LYS A 92 1.42 13.29 0.15
C LYS A 92 2.75 12.56 0.25
N GLN A 93 3.75 13.16 0.90
CA GLN A 93 5.06 12.52 1.05
C GLN A 93 4.98 11.23 1.89
N ALA A 94 4.21 11.22 2.98
CA ALA A 94 4.04 10.02 3.79
C ALA A 94 3.42 8.88 2.95
N GLU A 95 2.37 9.17 2.18
CA GLU A 95 1.71 8.15 1.35
C GLU A 95 2.63 7.61 0.24
N GLU A 96 3.41 8.48 -0.39
CA GLU A 96 4.41 8.09 -1.39
C GLU A 96 5.48 7.16 -0.80
N MET A 97 5.96 7.47 0.42
CA MET A 97 6.93 6.62 1.11
C MET A 97 6.33 5.28 1.54
N ALA A 98 5.06 5.25 1.95
CA ALA A 98 4.35 4.02 2.27
C ALA A 98 4.19 3.14 1.01
N ALA A 99 3.76 3.75 -0.11
CA ALA A 99 3.64 3.06 -1.39
C ALA A 99 4.98 2.50 -1.87
N ALA A 100 6.06 3.29 -1.75
CA ALA A 100 7.41 2.84 -2.08
C ALA A 100 7.85 1.64 -1.24
N ALA A 101 7.62 1.70 0.08
CA ALA A 101 7.98 0.62 0.99
C ALA A 101 7.18 -0.65 0.68
N LEU A 102 5.88 -0.51 0.40
CA LEU A 102 5.00 -1.62 0.05
C LEU A 102 5.44 -2.29 -1.27
N LEU A 103 5.71 -1.51 -2.32
CA LEU A 103 6.23 -2.00 -3.61
C LEU A 103 7.60 -2.67 -3.45
N SER A 104 8.48 -2.09 -2.65
CA SER A 104 9.84 -2.60 -2.44
C SER A 104 9.88 -3.82 -1.52
N SER A 105 8.89 -4.00 -0.65
CA SER A 105 8.84 -5.11 0.30
C SER A 105 8.79 -6.46 -0.40
N GLY A 106 8.11 -6.55 -1.54
CA GLY A 106 7.81 -7.82 -2.22
C GLY A 106 7.08 -8.85 -1.36
N ARG A 107 6.62 -8.46 -0.17
CA ARG A 107 6.00 -9.33 0.85
C ARG A 107 4.49 -9.35 0.75
N TYR A 108 3.92 -8.24 0.31
CA TYR A 108 2.48 -8.09 0.12
C TYR A 108 2.16 -8.34 -1.35
N CYS A 109 2.33 -9.60 -1.76
CA CYS A 109 1.78 -10.11 -3.01
C CYS A 109 0.37 -10.62 -2.69
N TYR A 110 -0.63 -9.94 -3.20
CA TYR A 110 -2.04 -10.28 -3.01
C TYR A 110 -2.31 -11.64 -3.68
N ILE A 111 -2.83 -12.60 -2.92
CA ILE A 111 -3.43 -13.85 -3.41
C ILE A 111 -4.66 -14.15 -2.56
#